data_AF-A0A969JN88-F1
#
_entry.id   AF-A0A969JN88-F1
#
_cell.length_a   1.000
_cell.length_b   1.000
_cell.length_c   1.000
_cell.angle_alpha   90.00
_cell.angle_beta   90.00
_cell.angle_gamma   90.00
#
_symmetry.space_group_name_H-M   'P 1'
#
loop_
_entity.id
_entity.type
_entity.pdbx_description
1 polymer ?
#
loop_
_entity_poly.entity_id
_entity_poly.type
_entity_poly.pdbx_seq_one_letter_code
_entity_poly.pdbx_strand_id
1 'polypeptide(L)'
;NKKDYIIATEPASLVWLANLACLEIHQLHSRKPEFDHPDYMVFDLDPPEGYNFRNTIEVAFDLKEHIETYGYHVFVKTTGGKGLHLVVPIEQQYDFSTVFEAIQDVAKPFVDKTKETTLHIKKESRKGRILVDIYRNRSGQSIVSPYSLRGRIGAPVSMPLTWEELESVKSPQDFTIENVVSKLINDGDAWEGIQAYAVEIHTKRKKVTVSKKLPKSKKYKTPEQLETYSKKRDFKKTPEPVAVAKPGSGSSFVIHRHHASHLHYDLRLEQDGVLKSWAVPRGMPPAPGVKRLAVQTEDHPMEYLTFDGKIPKGQYGGGDMWIYAQGKYRITKDKKDGFYFQLSSQQLSGEYRIYKIKEKEWLMERVDQPQLDMLHTSIDFMLSESQATPPVGDYFYELKWDGIRAMVVLEDGQIKIYSRNQNDITKQFPELQIGEKAFRANNGVFDSEIVCLDKEGRPF
;
A
#
# COMPACT_ATOMS: atom_id res chain seq x y z
N ASN A 1 30.71 18.58 -4.45
CA ASN A 1 30.89 17.16 -4.83
C ASN A 1 29.53 16.52 -5.06
N LYS A 2 29.27 16.06 -6.27
CA LYS A 2 28.12 15.18 -6.55
C LYS A 2 28.42 13.81 -5.92
N LYS A 3 27.40 13.18 -5.34
CA LYS A 3 27.48 11.82 -4.79
C LYS A 3 26.44 10.98 -5.51
N ASP A 4 26.87 9.83 -6.00
CA ASP A 4 25.96 8.86 -6.60
C ASP A 4 25.44 7.91 -5.53
N TYR A 5 24.13 7.68 -5.54
CA TYR A 5 23.45 6.77 -4.61
C TYR A 5 22.86 5.60 -5.40
N ILE A 6 22.89 4.41 -4.79
CA ILE A 6 22.22 3.23 -5.34
C ILE A 6 20.72 3.37 -5.10
N ILE A 7 19.92 3.15 -6.14
CA ILE A 7 18.46 3.07 -6.05
C ILE A 7 18.09 1.63 -6.39
N ALA A 8 17.68 0.85 -5.39
CA ALA A 8 17.19 -0.50 -5.61
C ALA A 8 15.73 -0.44 -6.06
N THR A 9 15.48 -0.62 -7.35
CA THR A 9 14.14 -0.52 -7.96
C THR A 9 13.46 -1.88 -8.18
N GLU A 10 14.21 -2.99 -8.03
CA GLU A 10 13.73 -4.34 -8.29
C GLU A 10 14.35 -5.37 -7.31
N PRO A 11 13.73 -6.56 -7.16
CA PRO A 11 14.29 -7.61 -6.30
C PRO A 11 15.73 -8.00 -6.64
N ALA A 12 16.10 -8.01 -7.92
CA ALA A 12 17.47 -8.32 -8.35
C ALA A 12 18.51 -7.33 -7.79
N SER A 13 18.14 -6.05 -7.66
CA SER A 13 19.01 -5.03 -7.03
C SER A 13 19.28 -5.34 -5.56
N LEU A 14 18.27 -5.82 -4.83
CA LEU A 14 18.42 -6.20 -3.42
C LEU A 14 19.29 -7.47 -3.27
N VAL A 15 19.14 -8.44 -4.17
CA VAL A 15 20.00 -9.63 -4.21
C VAL A 15 21.45 -9.25 -4.51
N TRP A 16 21.66 -8.33 -5.45
CA TRP A 16 22.99 -7.80 -5.76
C TRP A 16 23.64 -7.10 -4.56
N LEU A 17 22.90 -6.26 -3.83
CA LEU A 17 23.38 -5.65 -2.58
C LEU A 17 23.78 -6.72 -1.56
N ALA A 18 22.94 -7.73 -1.35
CA ALA A 18 23.25 -8.84 -0.44
C ALA A 18 24.50 -9.62 -0.87
N ASN A 19 24.69 -9.84 -2.18
CA ASN A 19 25.88 -10.48 -2.74
C ASN A 19 27.17 -9.68 -2.47
N LEU A 20 27.08 -8.36 -2.33
CA LEU A 20 28.18 -7.49 -1.89
C LEU A 20 28.36 -7.45 -0.37
N ALA A 21 27.76 -8.40 0.35
CA ALA A 21 27.72 -8.46 1.80
C ALA A 21 27.09 -7.20 2.45
N CYS A 22 26.19 -6.51 1.74
CA CYS A 22 25.41 -5.42 2.31
C CYS A 22 24.40 -6.00 3.31
N LEU A 23 24.72 -5.87 4.60
CA LEU A 23 23.87 -6.39 5.68
C LEU A 23 22.85 -5.36 6.16
N GLU A 24 23.26 -4.10 6.34
CA GLU A 24 22.36 -3.01 6.74
C GLU A 24 22.11 -2.06 5.57
N ILE A 25 20.85 -1.92 5.16
CA ILE A 25 20.41 -0.97 4.15
C ILE A 25 19.85 0.26 4.86
N HIS A 26 20.45 1.42 4.61
CA HIS A 26 20.00 2.69 5.16
C HIS A 26 19.40 3.56 4.06
N GLN A 27 18.13 3.92 4.20
CA GLN A 27 17.39 4.71 3.23
C GLN A 27 17.39 6.20 3.58
N LEU A 28 17.35 7.04 2.54
CA LEU A 28 17.05 8.46 2.65
C LEU A 28 15.56 8.68 2.92
N HIS A 29 15.20 9.92 3.25
CA HIS A 29 13.81 10.31 3.54
C HIS A 29 13.02 10.78 2.32
N SER A 30 13.58 10.63 1.11
CA SER A 30 13.02 11.09 -0.15
C SER A 30 13.14 10.01 -1.22
N ARG A 31 12.34 10.12 -2.28
CA ARG A 31 12.31 9.19 -3.42
C ARG A 31 12.48 9.92 -4.73
N LYS A 32 12.92 9.19 -5.76
CA LYS A 32 12.93 9.68 -7.15
C LYS A 32 11.50 10.08 -7.57
N PRO A 33 11.31 11.19 -8.31
CA PRO A 33 12.33 12.12 -8.80
C PRO A 33 12.77 13.21 -7.80
N GLU A 34 12.02 13.41 -6.73
CA GLU A 34 12.15 14.56 -5.82
C GLU A 34 13.07 14.26 -4.62
N PHE A 35 14.39 14.19 -4.84
CA PHE A 35 15.34 13.85 -3.78
C PHE A 35 15.52 14.89 -2.68
N ASP A 36 15.17 16.16 -2.94
CA ASP A 36 15.27 17.25 -1.96
C ASP A 36 13.99 17.44 -1.14
N HIS A 37 12.92 16.71 -1.49
CA HIS A 37 11.62 16.76 -0.84
C HIS A 37 11.35 15.42 -0.15
N PRO A 38 11.41 15.34 1.20
CA PRO A 38 11.10 14.12 1.91
C PRO A 38 9.62 13.72 1.83
N ASP A 39 9.35 12.42 1.84
CA ASP A 39 8.00 11.81 1.79
C ASP A 39 7.56 11.18 3.12
N TYR A 40 8.39 11.33 4.17
CA TYR A 40 8.04 10.97 5.55
C TYR A 40 8.91 11.70 6.58
N MET A 41 8.40 11.80 7.81
CA MET A 41 9.11 12.23 9.02
C MET A 41 9.42 11.04 9.92
N VAL A 42 10.50 11.12 10.69
CA VAL A 42 10.92 10.09 11.65
C VAL A 42 11.14 10.69 13.03
N PHE A 43 10.64 10.02 14.06
CA PHE A 43 10.98 10.28 15.45
C PHE A 43 11.68 9.02 15.97
N ASP A 44 13.01 9.05 16.06
CA ASP A 44 13.84 7.91 16.50
C ASP A 44 13.97 7.93 18.03
N LEU A 45 13.31 6.98 18.69
CA LEU A 45 13.37 6.80 20.13
C LEU A 45 14.63 6.00 20.49
N ASP A 46 15.64 6.69 21.00
CA ASP A 46 16.95 6.16 21.37
C ASP A 46 17.10 6.11 22.91
N PRO A 47 16.70 4.99 23.56
CA PRO A 47 16.82 4.84 25.01
C PRO A 47 18.28 4.66 25.46
N PRO A 48 18.64 4.97 26.72
CA PRO A 48 19.99 4.70 27.23
C PRO A 48 20.29 3.19 27.30
N GLU A 49 21.56 2.85 27.48
CA GLU A 49 21.97 1.45 27.60
C GLU A 49 21.40 0.81 28.88
N GLY A 50 20.95 -0.44 28.78
CA GLY A 50 20.30 -1.16 29.90
C GLY A 50 18.90 -0.67 30.27
N TYR A 51 18.32 0.27 29.49
CA TYR A 51 16.97 0.77 29.75
C TYR A 51 15.91 -0.29 29.47
N ASN A 52 14.85 -0.31 30.28
CA ASN A 52 13.75 -1.24 30.08
C ASN A 52 13.01 -0.90 28.78
N PHE A 53 13.02 -1.82 27.82
CA PHE A 53 12.37 -1.63 26.52
C PHE A 53 10.86 -1.40 26.65
N ARG A 54 10.21 -1.95 27.68
CA ARG A 54 8.78 -1.75 27.91
C ARG A 54 8.44 -0.28 28.18
N ASN A 55 9.30 0.45 28.90
CA ASN A 55 9.15 1.89 29.10
C ASN A 55 9.34 2.66 27.77
N THR A 56 10.15 2.14 26.85
CA THR A 56 10.30 2.73 25.50
C THR A 56 9.02 2.56 24.68
N ILE A 57 8.32 1.43 24.82
CA ILE A 57 7.01 1.20 24.20
C ILE A 57 5.97 2.18 24.77
N GLU A 58 5.92 2.37 26.10
CA GLU A 58 5.00 3.32 26.73
C GLU A 58 5.21 4.75 26.21
N VAL A 59 6.46 5.22 26.16
CA VAL A 59 6.81 6.52 25.57
C VAL A 59 6.46 6.60 24.09
N ALA A 60 6.57 5.50 23.34
CA ALA A 60 6.16 5.46 21.94
C ALA A 60 4.64 5.65 21.76
N PHE A 61 3.82 5.05 22.62
CA PHE A 61 2.37 5.28 22.62
C PHE A 61 2.01 6.71 22.98
N ASP A 62 2.65 7.29 23.99
CA ASP A 62 2.42 8.69 24.37
C ASP A 62 2.82 9.65 23.24
N LEU A 63 3.96 9.39 22.59
CA LEU A 63 4.44 10.19 21.45
C LEU A 63 3.51 10.04 20.24
N LYS A 64 3.04 8.83 19.95
CA LYS A 64 2.02 8.57 18.92
C LYS A 64 0.77 9.40 19.17
N GLU A 65 0.17 9.28 20.35
CA GLU A 65 -1.06 10.01 20.67
C GLU A 65 -0.87 11.52 20.54
N HIS A 66 0.28 12.02 20.99
CA HIS A 66 0.64 13.43 20.84
C HIS A 66 0.73 13.86 19.37
N ILE A 67 1.45 13.12 18.52
CA ILE A 67 1.60 13.43 17.09
C ILE A 67 0.24 13.36 16.37
N GLU A 68 -0.57 12.36 16.69
CA GLU A 68 -1.91 12.20 16.09
C GLU A 68 -2.86 13.37 16.44
N THR A 69 -2.63 14.12 17.53
CA THR A 69 -3.40 15.34 17.82
C THR A 69 -3.23 16.45 16.78
N TYR A 70 -2.15 16.39 15.98
CA TYR A 70 -1.93 17.31 14.87
C TYR A 70 -2.70 16.88 13.63
N GLY A 71 -3.13 15.62 13.54
CA GLY A 71 -3.83 15.07 12.37
C GLY A 71 -2.99 14.16 11.49
N TYR A 72 -1.81 13.76 11.96
CA TYR A 72 -0.96 12.78 11.31
C TYR A 72 -1.38 11.35 11.65
N HIS A 73 -0.97 10.39 10.81
CA HIS A 73 -0.97 8.97 11.15
C HIS A 73 0.46 8.52 11.44
N VAL A 74 0.66 7.76 12.51
CA VAL A 74 2.00 7.34 12.93
C VAL A 74 2.13 5.83 12.76
N PHE A 75 3.17 5.41 12.06
CA PHE A 75 3.61 4.02 11.92
C PHE A 75 4.78 3.75 12.84
N VAL A 76 5.00 2.50 13.21
CA VAL A 76 6.10 2.12 14.13
C VAL A 76 6.87 0.92 13.62
N LYS A 77 8.18 0.94 13.85
CA LYS A 77 9.05 -0.22 13.64
C LYS A 77 10.07 -0.37 14.74
N THR A 78 10.47 -1.61 15.03
CA THR A 78 11.68 -1.84 15.82
C THR A 78 12.90 -1.41 15.02
N THR A 79 13.94 -0.98 15.72
CA THR A 79 15.23 -0.67 15.08
C THR A 79 16.05 -1.93 14.80
N GLY A 80 15.72 -3.08 15.39
CA GLY A 80 16.64 -4.24 15.49
C GLY A 80 17.84 -3.97 16.42
N GLY A 81 17.86 -2.82 17.12
CA GLY A 81 18.89 -2.43 18.06
C GLY A 81 18.35 -2.39 19.48
N LYS A 82 18.05 -1.18 19.97
CA LYS A 82 17.50 -0.92 21.32
C LYS A 82 16.27 -0.01 21.32
N GLY A 83 16.02 0.68 20.22
CA GLY A 83 15.02 1.73 20.11
C GLY A 83 13.88 1.40 19.15
N LEU A 84 13.02 2.39 18.93
CA LEU A 84 11.88 2.37 18.02
C LEU A 84 11.97 3.55 17.05
N HIS A 85 11.59 3.34 15.79
CA HIS A 85 11.31 4.46 14.89
C HIS A 85 9.81 4.64 14.78
N LEU A 86 9.34 5.86 15.05
CA LEU A 86 8.00 6.29 14.69
C LEU A 86 8.09 7.05 13.37
N VAL A 87 7.32 6.64 12.38
CA VAL A 87 7.37 7.17 11.01
C VAL A 87 6.02 7.76 10.63
N VAL A 88 6.04 8.96 10.06
CA VAL A 88 4.84 9.69 9.66
C VAL A 88 4.96 10.01 8.17
N PRO A 89 4.17 9.37 7.29
CA PRO A 89 4.15 9.73 5.87
C PRO A 89 3.66 11.18 5.68
N ILE A 90 4.28 11.92 4.76
CA ILE A 90 3.90 13.30 4.42
C ILE A 90 3.88 13.47 2.91
N GLU A 91 3.12 14.46 2.44
CA GLU A 91 3.13 14.82 1.02
C GLU A 91 4.50 15.37 0.60
N GLN A 92 5.00 14.87 -0.53
CA GLN A 92 6.32 15.21 -1.05
C GLN A 92 6.34 16.60 -1.72
N GLN A 93 6.21 17.65 -0.91
CA GLN A 93 6.04 19.04 -1.38
C GLN A 93 7.06 20.03 -0.79
N TYR A 94 7.67 19.71 0.34
CA TYR A 94 8.49 20.64 1.13
C TYR A 94 9.91 20.15 1.25
N ASP A 95 10.87 21.09 1.33
CA ASP A 95 12.27 20.74 1.49
C ASP A 95 12.58 20.21 2.91
N PHE A 96 13.76 19.60 3.06
CA PHE A 96 14.22 19.08 4.35
C PHE A 96 14.24 20.12 5.48
N SER A 97 14.51 21.40 5.18
CA SER A 97 14.58 22.44 6.20
C SER A 97 13.20 22.72 6.78
N THR A 98 12.22 22.93 5.91
CA THR A 98 10.83 23.20 6.26
C THR A 98 10.21 22.02 7.02
N VAL A 99 10.48 20.79 6.56
CA VAL A 99 10.00 19.58 7.23
C VAL A 99 10.65 19.43 8.61
N PHE A 100 11.95 19.72 8.75
CA PHE A 100 12.63 19.66 10.05
C PHE A 100 12.08 20.68 11.05
N GLU A 101 11.77 21.91 10.63
CA GLU A 101 11.11 22.92 11.48
C GLU A 101 9.73 22.43 11.98
N ALA A 102 8.92 21.84 11.10
CA ALA A 102 7.62 21.27 11.48
C ALA A 102 7.78 20.13 12.51
N ILE A 103 8.77 19.26 12.32
CA ILE A 103 9.08 18.18 13.28
C ILE A 103 9.49 18.73 14.64
N GLN A 104 10.30 19.80 14.66
CA GLN A 104 10.69 20.47 15.91
C GLN A 104 9.47 21.01 16.66
N ASP A 105 8.58 21.70 15.95
CA ASP A 105 7.35 22.27 16.53
C ASP A 105 6.38 21.20 17.05
N VAL A 106 6.35 20.02 16.41
CA VAL A 106 5.57 18.87 16.88
C VAL A 106 6.23 18.19 18.07
N ALA A 107 7.54 17.95 18.05
CA ALA A 107 8.25 17.19 19.09
C ALA A 107 8.43 17.98 20.40
N LYS A 108 8.75 19.28 20.32
CA LYS A 108 9.12 20.08 21.48
C LYS A 108 8.04 20.12 22.58
N PRO A 109 6.74 20.33 22.29
CA PRO A 109 5.70 20.32 23.32
C PRO A 109 5.53 18.97 24.01
N PHE A 110 5.88 17.86 23.34
CA PHE A 110 5.89 16.53 23.96
C PHE A 110 7.04 16.40 24.97
N VAL A 111 8.25 16.74 24.52
CA VAL A 111 9.45 16.65 25.36
C VAL A 111 9.40 17.60 26.55
N ASP A 112 8.82 18.79 26.39
CA ASP A 112 8.66 19.74 27.50
C ASP A 112 7.64 19.27 28.55
N LYS A 113 6.71 18.38 28.19
CA LYS A 113 5.66 17.85 29.07
C LYS A 113 6.15 16.71 29.97
N THR A 114 7.15 15.95 29.55
CA THR A 114 7.63 14.76 30.27
C THR A 114 9.11 14.87 30.66
N LYS A 115 9.45 14.37 31.85
CA LYS A 115 10.85 14.31 32.29
C LYS A 115 11.58 13.08 31.74
N GLU A 116 10.88 12.16 31.08
CA GLU A 116 11.44 10.88 30.61
C GLU A 116 12.18 11.02 29.27
N THR A 117 11.93 12.11 28.54
CA THR A 117 12.48 12.30 27.19
C THR A 117 13.34 13.56 27.07
N THR A 118 14.09 13.65 25.98
CA THR A 118 14.94 14.80 25.66
C THR A 118 15.17 14.94 24.16
N LEU A 119 15.45 16.16 23.70
CA LEU A 119 15.96 16.45 22.34
C LEU A 119 17.49 16.65 22.32
N HIS A 120 18.18 16.53 23.46
CA HIS A 120 19.63 16.77 23.52
C HIS A 120 20.42 15.57 22.98
N ILE A 121 21.13 15.78 21.86
CA ILE A 121 21.92 14.73 21.20
C ILE A 121 23.08 14.24 22.09
N LYS A 122 23.74 15.12 22.85
CA LYS A 122 24.90 14.76 23.69
C LYS A 122 24.49 13.82 24.83
N LYS A 123 25.09 12.63 24.90
CA LYS A 123 24.73 11.56 25.87
C LYS A 123 24.78 12.05 27.31
N GLU A 124 25.77 12.88 27.65
CA GLU A 124 25.99 13.45 28.98
C GLU A 124 24.81 14.35 29.40
N SER A 125 24.21 15.05 28.43
CA SER A 125 23.06 15.95 28.64
C SER A 125 21.72 15.20 28.74
N ARG A 126 21.68 13.91 28.36
CA ARG A 126 20.46 13.10 28.39
C ARG A 126 20.08 12.70 29.82
N LYS A 127 21.04 12.56 30.74
CA LYS A 127 20.80 12.21 32.16
C LYS A 127 19.91 10.97 32.34
N GLY A 128 20.13 9.92 31.54
CA GLY A 128 19.35 8.68 31.59
C GLY A 128 17.95 8.75 30.95
N ARG A 129 17.62 9.83 30.23
CA ARG A 129 16.35 9.99 29.49
C ARG A 129 16.43 9.39 28.09
N ILE A 130 15.28 9.05 27.52
CA ILE A 130 15.15 8.61 26.12
C ILE A 130 15.36 9.84 25.22
N LEU A 131 16.25 9.72 24.23
CA LEU A 131 16.36 10.73 23.19
C LEU A 131 15.23 10.53 22.17
N VAL A 132 14.46 11.59 21.90
CA VAL A 132 13.60 11.68 20.72
C VAL A 132 14.46 12.32 19.62
N ASP A 133 15.16 11.50 18.85
CA ASP A 133 16.08 11.96 17.82
C ASP A 133 15.32 12.37 16.56
N ILE A 134 15.10 13.68 16.45
CA ILE A 134 14.50 14.33 15.28
C ILE A 134 15.55 14.69 14.21
N TYR A 135 16.85 14.63 14.54
CA TYR A 135 17.92 15.10 13.65
C TYR A 135 18.17 14.16 12.48
N ARG A 136 17.63 12.93 12.55
CA ARG A 136 17.55 12.01 11.41
C ARG A 136 16.86 12.64 10.20
N ASN A 137 15.98 13.61 10.39
CA ASN A 137 15.24 14.25 9.31
C ASN A 137 16.01 15.36 8.57
N ARG A 138 17.30 15.54 8.85
CA ARG A 138 18.12 16.52 8.11
C ARG A 138 18.56 15.95 6.77
N SER A 139 18.79 16.84 5.80
CA SER A 139 19.31 16.45 4.48
C SER A 139 20.58 15.59 4.60
N GLY A 140 20.61 14.50 3.83
CA GLY A 140 21.73 13.54 3.78
C GLY A 140 21.83 12.58 4.96
N GLN A 141 20.95 12.68 5.97
CA GLN A 141 20.81 11.66 7.00
C GLN A 141 19.97 10.49 6.47
N SER A 142 20.17 9.33 7.08
CA SER A 142 19.49 8.09 6.73
C SER A 142 19.02 7.35 7.98
N ILE A 143 18.06 6.47 7.79
CA ILE A 143 17.63 5.50 8.80
C ILE A 143 17.78 4.09 8.27
N VAL A 144 17.96 3.12 9.16
CA VAL A 144 17.85 1.71 8.78
C VAL A 144 16.47 1.46 8.16
N SER A 145 16.47 0.86 6.97
CA SER A 145 15.28 0.64 6.17
C SER A 145 14.36 -0.38 6.85
N PRO A 146 13.03 -0.27 6.68
CA PRO A 146 12.11 -1.37 6.96
C PRO A 146 12.65 -2.69 6.40
N TYR A 147 12.56 -3.78 7.17
CA TYR A 147 13.02 -5.13 6.82
C TYR A 147 14.53 -5.31 6.64
N SER A 148 15.34 -4.26 6.78
CA SER A 148 16.80 -4.41 6.78
C SER A 148 17.26 -5.22 7.99
N LEU A 149 18.22 -6.12 7.76
CA LEU A 149 18.97 -6.79 8.82
C LEU A 149 19.85 -5.79 9.56
N ARG A 150 20.29 -6.20 10.75
CA ARG A 150 21.25 -5.50 11.60
C ARG A 150 22.49 -6.35 11.81
N GLY A 151 23.66 -5.72 11.81
CA GLY A 151 24.96 -6.33 12.09
C GLY A 151 25.16 -6.68 13.56
N ARG A 152 24.29 -7.54 14.09
CA ARG A 152 24.26 -8.01 15.48
C ARG A 152 24.06 -9.52 15.52
N ILE A 153 24.37 -10.12 16.66
CA ILE A 153 24.15 -11.56 16.89
C ILE A 153 22.68 -11.89 16.62
N GLY A 154 22.43 -12.93 15.82
CA GLY A 154 21.09 -13.34 15.42
C GLY A 154 20.49 -12.57 14.23
N ALA A 155 21.23 -11.62 13.64
CA ALA A 155 20.77 -10.79 12.52
C ALA A 155 19.35 -10.23 12.72
N PRO A 156 19.12 -9.42 13.77
CA PRO A 156 17.80 -8.86 14.03
C PRO A 156 17.38 -7.93 12.89
N VAL A 157 16.08 -7.76 12.72
CA VAL A 157 15.47 -7.01 11.62
C VAL A 157 14.92 -5.69 12.16
N SER A 158 15.07 -4.61 11.40
CA SER A 158 14.28 -3.40 11.66
C SER A 158 12.84 -3.63 11.20
N MET A 159 11.99 -4.09 12.11
CA MET A 159 10.70 -4.71 11.77
C MET A 159 9.54 -3.72 11.86
N PRO A 160 8.85 -3.40 10.74
CA PRO A 160 7.52 -2.78 10.73
C PRO A 160 6.50 -3.55 11.56
N LEU A 161 5.75 -2.84 12.38
CA LEU A 161 4.72 -3.40 13.26
C LEU A 161 3.46 -2.55 13.26
N THR A 162 2.33 -3.20 13.50
CA THR A 162 1.12 -2.54 13.97
C THR A 162 1.31 -2.11 15.43
N TRP A 163 0.51 -1.15 15.87
CA TRP A 163 0.56 -0.71 17.27
C TRP A 163 0.12 -1.83 18.22
N GLU A 164 -0.85 -2.65 17.83
CA GLU A 164 -1.30 -3.80 18.60
C GLU A 164 -0.21 -4.87 18.77
N GLU A 165 0.59 -5.12 17.73
CA GLU A 165 1.72 -6.05 17.81
C GLU A 165 2.81 -5.52 18.76
N LEU A 166 3.10 -4.21 18.70
CA LEU A 166 4.11 -3.57 19.55
C LEU A 166 3.86 -3.81 21.05
N GLU A 167 2.60 -3.83 21.50
CA GLU A 167 2.24 -4.10 22.91
C GLU A 167 2.77 -5.44 23.43
N SER A 168 2.97 -6.41 22.53
CA SER A 168 3.40 -7.77 22.84
C SER A 168 4.90 -8.01 22.67
N VAL A 169 5.63 -7.08 22.05
CA VAL A 169 7.07 -7.20 21.79
C VAL A 169 7.85 -7.10 23.09
N LYS A 170 8.80 -8.02 23.31
CA LYS A 170 9.63 -8.08 24.52
C LYS A 170 10.98 -7.41 24.31
N SER A 171 11.51 -7.51 23.10
CA SER A 171 12.79 -6.94 22.69
C SER A 171 12.72 -6.41 21.26
N PRO A 172 13.40 -5.30 20.96
CA PRO A 172 13.52 -4.80 19.58
C PRO A 172 14.30 -5.77 18.68
N GLN A 173 14.92 -6.81 19.24
CA GLN A 173 15.65 -7.87 18.55
C GLN A 173 14.86 -9.19 18.42
N ASP A 174 13.58 -9.22 18.84
CA ASP A 174 12.73 -10.42 18.75
C ASP A 174 12.51 -10.89 17.30
N PHE A 175 12.65 -9.99 16.33
CA PHE A 175 12.50 -10.27 14.90
C PHE A 175 13.88 -10.45 14.28
N THR A 176 14.10 -11.59 13.63
CA THR A 176 15.39 -12.00 13.05
C THR A 176 15.20 -12.50 11.64
N ILE A 177 16.31 -12.70 10.92
CA ILE A 177 16.31 -13.34 9.61
C ILE A 177 15.57 -14.70 9.59
N GLU A 178 15.55 -15.41 10.72
CA GLU A 178 14.97 -16.75 10.83
C GLU A 178 13.43 -16.74 10.94
N ASN A 179 12.83 -15.69 11.49
CA ASN A 179 11.39 -15.67 11.80
C ASN A 179 10.60 -14.63 10.99
N VAL A 180 11.26 -13.63 10.40
CA VAL A 180 10.57 -12.50 9.76
C VAL A 180 9.75 -12.91 8.54
N VAL A 181 10.25 -13.84 7.72
CA VAL A 181 9.55 -14.30 6.50
C VAL A 181 8.25 -15.00 6.87
N SER A 182 8.31 -15.95 7.80
CA SER A 182 7.12 -16.67 8.29
C SER A 182 6.10 -15.71 8.91
N LYS A 183 6.56 -14.71 9.65
CA LYS A 183 5.68 -13.66 10.18
C LYS A 183 4.97 -12.89 9.07
N LEU A 184 5.69 -12.44 8.05
CA LEU A 184 5.10 -11.67 6.95
C LEU A 184 4.09 -12.47 6.14
N ILE A 185 4.37 -13.76 5.89
CA ILE A 185 3.45 -14.65 5.18
C ILE A 185 2.13 -14.82 5.96
N ASN A 186 2.21 -14.92 7.29
CA ASN A 186 1.03 -15.17 8.12
C ASN A 186 0.22 -13.91 8.44
N ASP A 187 0.92 -12.82 8.76
CA ASP A 187 0.31 -11.62 9.35
C ASP A 187 0.13 -10.48 8.33
N GLY A 188 0.86 -10.53 7.21
CA GLY A 188 0.96 -9.47 6.21
C GLY A 188 1.97 -8.38 6.58
N ASP A 189 2.06 -7.35 5.74
CA ASP A 189 2.88 -6.18 5.97
C ASP A 189 2.11 -5.15 6.84
N ALA A 190 2.66 -4.80 7.99
CA ALA A 190 2.06 -3.84 8.92
C ALA A 190 2.08 -2.39 8.42
N TRP A 191 2.97 -2.07 7.48
CA TRP A 191 3.11 -0.76 6.84
C TRP A 191 2.55 -0.75 5.42
N GLU A 192 1.78 -1.77 5.08
CA GLU A 192 1.15 -1.86 3.78
C GLU A 192 0.32 -0.59 3.48
N GLY A 193 0.61 0.03 2.33
CA GLY A 193 -0.03 1.26 1.91
C GLY A 193 0.27 2.47 2.79
N ILE A 194 1.40 2.50 3.51
CA ILE A 194 1.83 3.63 4.38
C ILE A 194 1.64 5.00 3.73
N GLN A 195 1.96 5.14 2.43
CA GLN A 195 1.84 6.42 1.74
C GLN A 195 0.40 6.93 1.64
N ALA A 196 -0.63 6.07 1.72
CA ALA A 196 -2.04 6.48 1.73
C ALA A 196 -2.42 7.40 2.90
N TYR A 197 -1.58 7.47 3.92
CA TYR A 197 -1.78 8.29 5.11
C TYR A 197 -0.95 9.58 5.08
N ALA A 198 -0.24 9.84 3.98
CA ALA A 198 0.47 11.08 3.76
C ALA A 198 -0.50 12.26 3.78
N VAL A 199 -0.10 13.32 4.49
CA VAL A 199 -0.81 14.59 4.54
C VAL A 199 0.20 15.72 4.40
N GLU A 200 -0.27 16.89 3.98
CA GLU A 200 0.50 18.14 4.05
C GLU A 200 1.03 18.39 5.48
N ILE A 201 2.25 18.91 5.60
CA ILE A 201 2.82 19.23 6.91
C ILE A 201 2.01 20.33 7.60
N HIS A 202 1.78 20.16 8.90
CA HIS A 202 1.05 21.12 9.72
C HIS A 202 1.51 21.08 11.19
N THR A 203 1.55 22.25 11.83
CA THR A 203 1.95 22.45 13.24
C THR A 203 0.78 22.85 14.14
N LYS A 204 -0.43 22.97 13.59
CA LYS A 204 -1.64 23.27 14.35
C LYS A 204 -2.33 21.98 14.78
N ARG A 205 -2.69 21.87 16.05
CA ARG A 205 -3.50 20.74 16.54
C ARG A 205 -4.89 20.76 15.90
N LYS A 206 -5.33 19.65 15.33
CA LYS A 206 -6.72 19.48 14.90
C LYS A 206 -7.58 19.24 16.14
N LYS A 207 -8.81 19.77 16.16
CA LYS A 207 -9.83 19.31 17.13
C LYS A 207 -10.12 17.86 16.80
N VAL A 208 -9.48 16.93 17.50
CA VAL A 208 -9.69 15.49 17.34
C VAL A 208 -11.16 15.21 17.65
N THR A 209 -11.95 14.95 16.62
CA THR A 209 -13.22 14.26 16.79
C THR A 209 -12.83 12.82 17.02
N VAL A 210 -12.74 12.41 18.28
CA VAL A 210 -12.35 11.04 18.65
C VAL A 210 -13.31 10.07 17.95
N SER A 211 -12.89 9.48 16.84
CA SER A 211 -13.52 8.28 16.31
C SER A 211 -13.34 7.23 17.40
N LYS A 212 -14.45 6.86 18.07
CA LYS A 212 -14.45 5.82 19.09
C LYS A 212 -13.65 4.62 18.53
N LYS A 213 -12.59 4.22 19.22
CA LYS A 213 -11.94 2.91 19.00
C LYS A 213 -13.08 1.88 18.98
N LEU A 214 -13.26 1.20 17.84
CA LEU A 214 -14.16 0.07 17.80
C LEU A 214 -13.64 -0.95 18.82
N PRO A 215 -14.47 -1.42 19.76
CA PRO A 215 -14.06 -2.46 20.68
C PRO A 215 -13.62 -3.68 19.86
N LYS A 216 -12.50 -4.33 20.25
CA LYS A 216 -12.12 -5.64 19.71
C LYS A 216 -13.37 -6.52 19.73
N SER A 217 -13.78 -7.00 18.55
CA SER A 217 -14.95 -7.85 18.42
C SER A 217 -14.79 -9.06 19.35
N LYS A 218 -15.51 -9.06 20.47
CA LYS A 218 -15.68 -10.21 21.37
C LYS A 218 -16.82 -11.12 20.92
N LYS A 219 -17.33 -10.94 19.70
CA LYS A 219 -18.40 -11.77 19.14
C LYS A 219 -17.86 -12.53 17.94
N TYR A 220 -17.35 -13.73 18.20
CA TYR A 220 -17.35 -14.79 17.20
C TYR A 220 -18.80 -15.00 16.77
N LYS A 221 -19.12 -14.68 15.51
CA LYS A 221 -20.45 -14.91 14.96
C LYS A 221 -20.42 -16.15 14.05
N THR A 222 -21.55 -16.84 14.06
CA THR A 222 -21.77 -18.28 13.80
C THR A 222 -21.69 -18.68 12.32
N PRO A 223 -21.58 -19.99 12.01
CA PRO A 223 -21.73 -20.56 10.65
C PRO A 223 -23.02 -20.15 9.90
N GLU A 224 -24.01 -19.61 10.61
CA GLU A 224 -25.28 -19.11 10.07
C GLU A 224 -25.08 -17.94 9.07
N GLN A 225 -24.06 -17.10 9.26
CA GLN A 225 -23.78 -15.98 8.34
C GLN A 225 -23.33 -16.46 6.96
N LEU A 226 -22.69 -17.64 6.90
CA LEU A 226 -22.22 -18.28 5.67
C LEU A 226 -23.24 -19.29 5.12
N GLU A 227 -24.44 -19.40 5.69
CA GLU A 227 -25.43 -20.39 5.23
C GLU A 227 -25.85 -20.14 3.78
N THR A 228 -26.09 -18.87 3.43
CA THR A 228 -26.40 -18.49 2.04
C THR A 228 -25.21 -18.76 1.11
N TYR A 229 -23.98 -18.58 1.62
CA TYR A 229 -22.77 -18.88 0.86
C TYR A 229 -22.69 -20.38 0.55
N SER A 230 -22.78 -21.23 1.58
CA SER A 230 -22.68 -22.68 1.45
C SER A 230 -23.77 -23.29 0.57
N LYS A 231 -25.00 -22.78 0.64
CA LYS A 231 -26.12 -23.26 -0.20
C LYS A 231 -25.91 -23.03 -1.71
N LYS A 232 -25.07 -22.07 -2.08
CA LYS A 232 -24.81 -21.72 -3.49
C LYS A 232 -23.65 -22.50 -4.13
N ARG A 233 -22.87 -23.27 -3.35
CA ARG A 233 -21.67 -23.97 -3.83
C ARG A 233 -21.82 -25.49 -3.75
N ASP A 234 -21.24 -26.17 -4.73
CA ASP A 234 -21.01 -27.60 -4.69
C ASP A 234 -19.50 -27.84 -4.49
N PHE A 235 -19.06 -27.95 -3.23
CA PHE A 235 -17.64 -28.10 -2.85
C PHE A 235 -16.98 -29.40 -3.35
N LYS A 236 -17.75 -30.31 -3.96
CA LYS A 236 -17.17 -31.46 -4.68
C LYS A 236 -16.70 -31.08 -6.09
N LYS A 237 -17.14 -29.93 -6.61
CA LYS A 237 -16.88 -29.47 -7.98
C LYS A 237 -16.11 -28.17 -8.03
N THR A 238 -16.30 -27.28 -7.07
CA THR A 238 -15.62 -25.98 -7.03
C THR A 238 -14.34 -26.05 -6.16
N PRO A 239 -13.24 -25.38 -6.54
CA PRO A 239 -12.07 -25.21 -5.68
C PRO A 239 -12.28 -24.11 -4.61
N GLU A 240 -13.44 -23.46 -4.58
CA GLU A 240 -13.75 -22.41 -3.62
C GLU A 240 -13.69 -22.90 -2.15
N PRO A 241 -13.25 -22.06 -1.21
CA PRO A 241 -13.15 -22.42 0.20
C PRO A 241 -14.48 -22.85 0.84
N VAL A 242 -14.39 -23.88 1.69
CA VAL A 242 -15.51 -24.32 2.55
C VAL A 242 -15.77 -23.25 3.63
N ALA A 243 -17.03 -23.08 4.00
CA ALA A 243 -17.43 -22.14 5.05
C ALA A 243 -16.90 -22.56 6.44
N VAL A 244 -15.71 -22.08 6.79
CA VAL A 244 -15.13 -22.24 8.13
C VAL A 244 -14.99 -20.85 8.74
N ALA A 245 -15.55 -20.66 9.94
CA ALA A 245 -15.33 -19.43 10.69
C ALA A 245 -13.89 -19.45 11.24
N LYS A 246 -13.05 -18.54 10.78
CA LYS A 246 -11.69 -18.34 11.30
C LYS A 246 -11.58 -17.00 12.03
N PRO A 247 -10.77 -16.93 13.11
CA PRO A 247 -10.39 -15.65 13.69
C PRO A 247 -9.59 -14.86 12.65
N GLY A 248 -9.92 -13.58 12.53
CA GLY A 248 -9.16 -12.63 11.73
C GLY A 248 -8.95 -11.32 12.48
N SER A 249 -8.11 -10.45 11.92
CA SER A 249 -7.68 -9.19 12.53
C SER A 249 -8.76 -8.10 12.57
N GLY A 250 -9.89 -8.29 11.86
CA GLY A 250 -10.98 -7.32 11.69
C GLY A 250 -10.62 -6.14 10.79
N SER A 251 -9.55 -6.25 10.00
CA SER A 251 -9.00 -5.11 9.24
C SER A 251 -8.46 -5.49 7.88
N SER A 252 -8.62 -6.73 7.41
CA SER A 252 -8.11 -7.14 6.11
C SER A 252 -9.12 -6.89 4.99
N PHE A 253 -8.65 -6.63 3.78
CA PHE A 253 -9.49 -6.63 2.60
C PHE A 253 -8.83 -7.39 1.45
N VAL A 254 -9.64 -7.80 0.50
CA VAL A 254 -9.20 -8.27 -0.80
C VAL A 254 -10.11 -7.72 -1.88
N ILE A 255 -9.53 -7.41 -3.02
CA ILE A 255 -10.24 -7.08 -4.25
C ILE A 255 -9.89 -8.18 -5.24
N HIS A 256 -10.87 -8.97 -5.63
CA HIS A 256 -10.69 -9.94 -6.71
C HIS A 256 -11.07 -9.31 -8.02
N ARG A 257 -10.23 -9.49 -9.05
CA ARG A 257 -10.67 -9.30 -10.43
C ARG A 257 -11.28 -10.62 -10.89
N HIS A 258 -12.55 -10.59 -11.28
CA HIS A 258 -13.34 -11.78 -11.57
C HIS A 258 -13.90 -11.71 -12.99
N HIS A 259 -13.39 -12.60 -13.85
CA HIS A 259 -13.83 -12.75 -15.22
C HIS A 259 -14.83 -13.91 -15.33
N ALA A 260 -16.07 -13.61 -14.94
CA ALA A 260 -17.22 -14.50 -15.09
C ALA A 260 -17.87 -14.30 -16.47
N SER A 261 -19.20 -14.22 -16.55
CA SER A 261 -19.89 -13.80 -17.78
C SER A 261 -19.47 -12.40 -18.23
N HIS A 262 -19.14 -11.53 -17.26
CA HIS A 262 -18.58 -10.20 -17.47
C HIS A 262 -17.42 -10.00 -16.49
N LEU A 263 -16.44 -9.19 -16.90
CA LEU A 263 -15.38 -8.73 -16.01
C LEU A 263 -15.97 -7.81 -14.94
N HIS A 264 -15.69 -8.10 -13.67
CA HIS A 264 -16.03 -7.25 -12.54
C HIS A 264 -14.97 -7.39 -11.44
N TYR A 265 -15.08 -6.56 -10.41
CA TYR A 265 -14.20 -6.60 -9.25
C TYR A 265 -15.01 -6.88 -8.00
N ASP A 266 -14.62 -7.87 -7.20
CA ASP A 266 -15.27 -8.14 -5.91
C ASP A 266 -14.49 -7.45 -4.80
N LEU A 267 -15.04 -6.37 -4.23
CA LEU A 267 -14.52 -5.76 -3.01
C LEU A 267 -14.98 -6.57 -1.81
N ARG A 268 -14.04 -7.02 -0.99
CA ARG A 268 -14.30 -7.84 0.18
C ARG A 268 -13.62 -7.26 1.41
N LEU A 269 -14.40 -6.88 2.40
CA LEU A 269 -13.95 -6.28 3.66
C LEU A 269 -14.16 -7.25 4.81
N GLU A 270 -13.09 -7.54 5.57
CA GLU A 270 -13.16 -8.38 6.77
C GLU A 270 -13.96 -7.68 7.88
N GLN A 271 -15.12 -8.21 8.22
CA GLN A 271 -15.93 -7.69 9.31
C GLN A 271 -16.66 -8.82 10.04
N ASP A 272 -16.56 -8.84 11.37
CA ASP A 272 -17.19 -9.84 12.24
C ASP A 272 -16.83 -11.31 11.89
N GLY A 273 -15.61 -11.56 11.41
CA GLY A 273 -15.12 -12.93 11.11
C GLY A 273 -15.58 -13.50 9.75
N VAL A 274 -16.16 -12.65 8.90
CA VAL A 274 -16.51 -12.96 7.50
C VAL A 274 -16.08 -11.82 6.58
N LEU A 275 -16.11 -12.05 5.27
CA LEU A 275 -15.87 -11.03 4.27
C LEU A 275 -17.19 -10.45 3.74
N LYS A 276 -17.49 -9.20 4.15
CA LYS A 276 -18.57 -8.41 3.54
C LYS A 276 -18.20 -8.07 2.12
N SER A 277 -19.05 -8.41 1.16
CA SER A 277 -18.66 -8.48 -0.24
C SER A 277 -19.58 -7.68 -1.16
N TRP A 278 -18.98 -6.99 -2.13
CA TRP A 278 -19.67 -6.24 -3.17
C TRP A 278 -19.03 -6.50 -4.53
N ALA A 279 -19.85 -6.87 -5.52
CA ALA A 279 -19.45 -6.91 -6.91
C ALA A 279 -19.52 -5.50 -7.51
N VAL A 280 -18.40 -5.04 -8.08
CA VAL A 280 -18.20 -3.70 -8.63
C VAL A 280 -17.87 -3.84 -10.12
N PRO A 281 -18.86 -3.75 -11.02
CA PRO A 281 -18.69 -4.09 -12.44
C PRO A 281 -17.57 -3.30 -13.13
N ARG A 282 -17.48 -2.00 -12.84
CA ARG A 282 -16.47 -1.12 -13.44
C ARG A 282 -15.23 -0.90 -12.56
N GLY A 283 -15.03 -1.74 -11.55
CA GLY A 283 -13.91 -1.63 -10.61
C GLY A 283 -14.03 -0.44 -9.65
N MET A 284 -13.01 -0.29 -8.81
CA MET A 284 -12.95 0.77 -7.81
C MET A 284 -12.92 2.16 -8.48
N PRO A 285 -13.62 3.18 -7.94
CA PRO A 285 -13.56 4.53 -8.48
C PRO A 285 -12.11 5.05 -8.47
N PRO A 286 -11.56 5.50 -9.61
CA PRO A 286 -10.15 5.88 -9.69
C PRO A 286 -9.88 7.27 -9.09
N ALA A 287 -10.86 8.18 -9.13
CA ALA A 287 -10.72 9.57 -8.70
C ALA A 287 -12.02 10.11 -8.08
N PRO A 288 -11.95 11.23 -7.32
CA PRO A 288 -13.12 11.92 -6.81
C PRO A 288 -14.10 12.34 -7.92
N GLY A 289 -15.40 12.31 -7.60
CA GLY A 289 -16.47 12.63 -8.54
C GLY A 289 -16.90 11.46 -9.44
N VAL A 290 -16.10 10.39 -9.53
CA VAL A 290 -16.50 9.15 -10.22
C VAL A 290 -17.30 8.26 -9.27
N LYS A 291 -18.52 7.91 -9.66
CA LYS A 291 -19.42 7.05 -8.89
C LYS A 291 -19.60 5.70 -9.57
N ARG A 292 -19.42 4.63 -8.81
CA ARG A 292 -19.52 3.24 -9.29
C ARG A 292 -20.62 2.50 -8.54
N LEU A 293 -21.42 1.73 -9.27
CA LEU A 293 -22.35 0.78 -8.68
C LEU A 293 -21.56 -0.35 -8.00
N ALA A 294 -21.93 -0.68 -6.78
CA ALA A 294 -21.41 -1.79 -6.00
C ALA A 294 -22.60 -2.64 -5.53
N VAL A 295 -22.73 -3.86 -6.04
CA VAL A 295 -23.84 -4.75 -5.74
C VAL A 295 -23.42 -5.69 -4.62
N GLN A 296 -24.06 -5.57 -3.47
CA GLN A 296 -23.79 -6.41 -2.30
C GLN A 296 -24.13 -7.88 -2.61
N THR A 297 -23.14 -8.75 -2.43
CA THR A 297 -23.28 -10.21 -2.54
C THR A 297 -23.42 -10.84 -1.15
N GLU A 298 -23.55 -12.16 -1.09
CA GLU A 298 -23.43 -12.86 0.20
C GLU A 298 -22.06 -12.64 0.86
N ASP A 299 -22.01 -12.86 2.16
CA ASP A 299 -20.76 -12.88 2.91
C ASP A 299 -19.91 -14.08 2.47
N HIS A 300 -18.59 -13.92 2.46
CA HIS A 300 -17.65 -14.97 2.06
C HIS A 300 -16.78 -15.41 3.24
N PRO A 301 -16.28 -16.66 3.24
CA PRO A 301 -15.38 -17.14 4.28
C PRO A 301 -14.02 -16.42 4.21
N MET A 302 -13.32 -16.39 5.34
CA MET A 302 -12.06 -15.66 5.49
C MET A 302 -10.95 -16.15 4.56
N GLU A 303 -11.00 -17.43 4.17
CA GLU A 303 -10.08 -18.05 3.21
C GLU A 303 -10.11 -17.39 1.82
N TYR A 304 -11.14 -16.61 1.48
CA TYR A 304 -11.14 -15.85 0.23
C TYR A 304 -10.07 -14.77 0.20
N LEU A 305 -9.56 -14.30 1.35
CA LEU A 305 -8.48 -13.31 1.39
C LEU A 305 -7.28 -13.73 0.54
N THR A 306 -6.97 -15.01 0.50
CA THR A 306 -5.82 -15.58 -0.21
C THR A 306 -6.23 -16.54 -1.34
N PHE A 307 -7.51 -16.57 -1.70
CA PHE A 307 -7.99 -17.44 -2.77
C PHE A 307 -7.82 -16.75 -4.13
N ASP A 308 -7.16 -17.44 -5.05
CA ASP A 308 -7.17 -17.19 -6.48
C ASP A 308 -7.39 -18.51 -7.23
N GLY A 309 -7.96 -18.44 -8.44
CA GLY A 309 -8.14 -19.63 -9.25
C GLY A 309 -9.33 -19.58 -10.19
N LYS A 310 -9.60 -20.72 -10.82
CA LYS A 310 -10.69 -20.87 -11.80
C LYS A 310 -11.88 -21.58 -11.20
N ILE A 311 -13.02 -20.91 -11.15
CA ILE A 311 -14.30 -21.50 -10.77
C ILE A 311 -14.91 -22.17 -12.00
N PRO A 312 -15.19 -23.49 -11.98
CA PRO A 312 -15.65 -24.22 -13.15
C PRO A 312 -16.93 -23.67 -13.78
N LYS A 313 -17.02 -23.74 -15.11
CA LYS A 313 -18.20 -23.31 -15.86
C LYS A 313 -19.45 -24.06 -15.38
N GLY A 314 -20.54 -23.33 -15.16
CA GLY A 314 -21.80 -23.89 -14.65
C GLY A 314 -21.90 -23.93 -13.11
N GLN A 315 -20.83 -23.61 -12.39
CA GLN A 315 -20.90 -23.29 -10.97
C GLN A 315 -21.35 -21.83 -10.77
N TYR A 316 -21.89 -21.53 -9.59
CA TYR A 316 -22.22 -20.15 -9.21
C TYR A 316 -20.95 -19.30 -9.20
N GLY A 317 -20.95 -18.18 -9.93
CA GLY A 317 -19.72 -17.38 -10.08
C GLY A 317 -18.65 -18.03 -10.94
N GLY A 318 -19.00 -18.95 -11.86
CA GLY A 318 -18.03 -19.57 -12.77
C GLY A 318 -17.24 -18.54 -13.60
N GLY A 319 -15.92 -18.64 -13.58
CA GLY A 319 -15.01 -17.65 -14.15
C GLY A 319 -13.58 -17.79 -13.64
N ASP A 320 -12.66 -17.05 -14.26
CA ASP A 320 -11.29 -16.91 -13.72
C ASP A 320 -11.28 -15.79 -12.67
N MET A 321 -10.73 -16.06 -11.49
CA MET A 321 -10.64 -15.13 -10.37
C MET A 321 -9.19 -14.95 -9.95
N TRP A 322 -8.78 -13.69 -9.80
CA TRP A 322 -7.42 -13.32 -9.43
C TRP A 322 -7.44 -12.26 -8.35
N ILE A 323 -6.50 -12.31 -7.40
CA ILE A 323 -6.31 -11.23 -6.43
C ILE A 323 -5.73 -10.02 -7.17
N TYR A 324 -6.50 -8.93 -7.23
CA TYR A 324 -6.07 -7.66 -7.80
C TYR A 324 -5.32 -6.81 -6.78
N ALA A 325 -5.88 -6.71 -5.58
CA ALA A 325 -5.27 -6.03 -4.45
C ALA A 325 -5.67 -6.76 -3.17
N GLN A 326 -4.77 -6.83 -2.22
CA GLN A 326 -5.02 -7.36 -0.88
C GLN A 326 -4.33 -6.42 0.09
N GLY A 327 -4.94 -6.17 1.25
CA GLY A 327 -4.23 -5.46 2.30
C GLY A 327 -5.08 -5.11 3.51
N LYS A 328 -4.86 -3.94 4.09
CA LYS A 328 -5.59 -3.47 5.27
C LYS A 328 -6.60 -2.40 4.93
N TYR A 329 -7.75 -2.45 5.60
CA TYR A 329 -8.77 -1.43 5.52
C TYR A 329 -9.18 -0.94 6.91
N ARG A 330 -9.66 0.29 6.97
CA ARG A 330 -10.21 0.87 8.20
C ARG A 330 -11.44 1.69 7.88
N ILE A 331 -12.51 1.50 8.65
CA ILE A 331 -13.66 2.41 8.62
C ILE A 331 -13.24 3.75 9.23
N THR A 332 -13.27 4.82 8.44
CA THR A 332 -12.91 6.17 8.88
C THR A 332 -14.12 6.93 9.43
N LYS A 333 -15.33 6.60 8.97
CA LYS A 333 -16.57 7.26 9.40
C LYS A 333 -17.82 6.45 9.12
N ASP A 334 -18.60 6.17 10.16
CA ASP A 334 -19.94 5.57 10.00
C ASP A 334 -21.01 6.61 9.60
N LYS A 335 -21.97 6.16 8.79
CA LYS A 335 -23.20 6.90 8.43
C LYS A 335 -24.41 5.97 8.53
N LYS A 336 -25.61 6.56 8.54
CA LYS A 336 -26.88 5.82 8.65
C LYS A 336 -27.03 4.77 7.53
N ASP A 337 -26.74 5.18 6.30
CA ASP A 337 -26.97 4.37 5.08
C ASP A 337 -25.66 4.06 4.36
N GLY A 338 -24.52 4.07 5.05
CA GLY A 338 -23.22 3.90 4.43
C GLY A 338 -22.06 4.12 5.38
N PHE A 339 -20.85 4.09 4.85
CA PHE A 339 -19.65 4.36 5.62
C PHE A 339 -18.52 4.83 4.70
N TYR A 340 -17.54 5.48 5.33
CA TYR A 340 -16.27 5.81 4.72
C TYR A 340 -15.24 4.81 5.21
N PHE A 341 -14.37 4.40 4.32
CA PHE A 341 -13.32 3.45 4.63
C PHE A 341 -12.09 3.76 3.79
N GLN A 342 -10.93 3.53 4.38
CA GLN A 342 -9.65 3.64 3.71
C GLN A 342 -9.16 2.23 3.36
N LEU A 343 -8.66 2.05 2.14
CA LEU A 343 -7.95 0.86 1.71
C LEU A 343 -6.46 1.19 1.59
N SER A 344 -5.64 0.26 2.04
CA SER A 344 -4.19 0.36 2.06
C SER A 344 -3.60 -0.97 1.56
N SER A 345 -3.07 -0.96 0.35
CA SER A 345 -2.35 -2.09 -0.28
C SER A 345 -1.23 -1.58 -1.16
N GLN A 346 -0.36 -2.47 -1.63
CA GLN A 346 0.65 -2.11 -2.62
C GLN A 346 0.02 -1.64 -3.95
N GLN A 347 -1.08 -2.26 -4.39
CA GLN A 347 -1.70 -2.01 -5.70
C GLN A 347 -2.76 -0.90 -5.65
N LEU A 348 -3.39 -0.70 -4.50
CA LEU A 348 -4.48 0.24 -4.33
C LEU A 348 -4.47 0.87 -2.93
N SER A 349 -4.34 2.19 -2.91
CA SER A 349 -4.49 3.01 -1.73
C SER A 349 -5.48 4.13 -1.99
N GLY A 350 -6.40 4.37 -1.05
CA GLY A 350 -7.34 5.48 -1.15
C GLY A 350 -8.44 5.46 -0.09
N GLU A 351 -9.08 6.60 0.09
CA GLU A 351 -10.28 6.76 0.91
C GLU A 351 -11.53 6.70 0.04
N TYR A 352 -12.46 5.85 0.42
CA TYR A 352 -13.70 5.60 -0.29
C TYR A 352 -14.89 5.85 0.61
N ARG A 353 -16.01 6.18 -0.01
CA ARG A 353 -17.33 6.19 0.61
C ARG A 353 -18.20 5.22 -0.16
N ILE A 354 -18.90 4.35 0.56
CA ILE A 354 -19.95 3.50 0.00
C ILE A 354 -21.26 3.75 0.73
N TYR A 355 -22.35 3.88 -0.01
CA TYR A 355 -23.67 4.11 0.59
C TYR A 355 -24.78 3.42 -0.20
N LYS A 356 -25.78 2.95 0.53
CA LYS A 356 -26.90 2.18 0.00
C LYS A 356 -27.85 3.08 -0.78
N ILE A 357 -28.22 2.64 -1.98
CA ILE A 357 -29.25 3.32 -2.79
C ILE A 357 -30.57 2.57 -2.77
N LYS A 358 -30.54 1.23 -2.92
CA LYS A 358 -31.74 0.38 -2.90
C LYS A 358 -31.36 -1.07 -2.65
N GLU A 359 -32.09 -1.80 -1.81
CA GLU A 359 -31.93 -3.27 -1.62
C GLU A 359 -30.49 -3.77 -1.43
N LYS A 360 -29.85 -4.26 -2.50
CA LYS A 360 -28.45 -4.73 -2.55
C LYS A 360 -27.55 -3.79 -3.34
N GLU A 361 -28.09 -2.75 -3.95
CA GLU A 361 -27.37 -1.76 -4.73
C GLU A 361 -26.83 -0.66 -3.80
N TRP A 362 -25.52 -0.47 -3.90
CA TRP A 362 -24.77 0.59 -3.24
C TRP A 362 -24.06 1.43 -4.30
N LEU A 363 -23.78 2.68 -3.96
CA LEU A 363 -22.93 3.55 -4.75
C LEU A 363 -21.64 3.80 -3.99
N MET A 364 -20.53 3.64 -4.71
CA MET A 364 -19.18 3.83 -4.20
C MET A 364 -18.50 4.99 -4.91
N GLU A 365 -17.75 5.79 -4.17
CA GLU A 365 -17.04 6.98 -4.63
C GLU A 365 -15.69 7.06 -3.92
N ARG A 366 -14.64 7.46 -4.64
CA ARG A 366 -13.35 7.82 -4.03
C ARG A 366 -13.44 9.25 -3.50
N VAL A 367 -12.86 9.51 -2.32
CA VAL A 367 -13.00 10.77 -1.59
C VAL A 367 -11.72 11.59 -1.66
N ASP A 368 -10.57 10.94 -1.67
CA ASP A 368 -9.25 11.55 -1.78
C ASP A 368 -8.76 11.59 -3.23
N GLN A 369 -7.89 12.56 -3.54
CA GLN A 369 -7.21 12.58 -4.83
C GLN A 369 -6.19 11.44 -4.90
N PRO A 370 -6.11 10.70 -6.02
CA PRO A 370 -5.08 9.68 -6.18
C PRO A 370 -3.70 10.33 -6.15
N GLN A 371 -2.75 9.71 -5.45
CA GLN A 371 -1.36 10.19 -5.39
C GLN A 371 -0.67 10.15 -6.76
N LEU A 372 -1.08 9.21 -7.60
CA LEU A 372 -0.61 9.07 -8.97
C LEU A 372 -1.80 8.71 -9.85
N ASP A 373 -2.17 9.63 -10.72
CA ASP A 373 -3.18 9.39 -11.73
C ASP A 373 -2.53 8.79 -12.98
N MET A 374 -2.30 7.49 -12.97
CA MET A 374 -1.60 6.83 -14.08
C MET A 374 -2.28 7.02 -15.44
N LEU A 375 -3.59 7.29 -15.47
CA LEU A 375 -4.33 7.47 -16.73
C LEU A 375 -4.07 8.84 -17.36
N HIS A 376 -3.81 9.86 -16.52
CA HIS A 376 -3.67 11.25 -16.95
C HIS A 376 -2.27 11.82 -16.71
N THR A 377 -1.41 11.10 -15.99
CA THR A 377 0.01 11.41 -15.82
C THR A 377 0.78 11.01 -17.07
N SER A 378 1.71 11.86 -17.48
CA SER A 378 2.61 11.56 -18.59
C SER A 378 3.55 10.40 -18.22
N ILE A 379 3.56 9.36 -19.04
CA ILE A 379 4.43 8.18 -18.87
C ILE A 379 5.43 8.16 -20.03
N ASP A 380 6.70 8.01 -19.69
CA ASP A 380 7.76 7.85 -20.68
C ASP A 380 7.66 6.49 -21.39
N PHE A 381 7.98 6.50 -22.68
CA PHE A 381 8.04 5.29 -23.50
C PHE A 381 9.18 4.39 -23.05
N MET A 382 8.94 3.08 -23.01
CA MET A 382 9.97 2.04 -22.83
C MET A 382 10.74 1.86 -24.14
N LEU A 383 11.73 2.72 -24.36
CA LEU A 383 12.55 2.71 -25.56
C LEU A 383 13.69 1.70 -25.44
N SER A 384 13.92 0.95 -26.51
CA SER A 384 15.12 0.13 -26.63
C SER A 384 16.33 0.99 -26.99
N GLU A 385 17.50 0.55 -26.51
CA GLU A 385 18.79 1.12 -26.89
C GLU A 385 19.49 0.19 -27.89
N SER A 386 20.21 0.77 -28.85
CA SER A 386 21.02 -0.02 -29.79
C SER A 386 22.25 -0.58 -29.08
N GLN A 387 22.47 -1.88 -29.23
CA GLN A 387 23.62 -2.59 -28.66
C GLN A 387 24.26 -3.48 -29.74
N ALA A 388 25.59 -3.60 -29.71
CA ALA A 388 26.34 -4.41 -30.67
C ALA A 388 26.22 -5.92 -30.40
N THR A 389 25.92 -6.29 -29.16
CA THR A 389 25.77 -7.68 -28.73
C THR A 389 24.49 -7.83 -27.91
N PRO A 390 23.75 -8.95 -28.04
CA PRO A 390 22.62 -9.23 -27.17
C PRO A 390 23.01 -9.22 -25.69
N PRO A 391 22.10 -8.83 -24.77
CA PRO A 391 22.36 -8.89 -23.34
C PRO A 391 22.63 -10.34 -22.89
N VAL A 392 23.44 -10.49 -21.85
CA VAL A 392 23.75 -11.80 -21.24
C VAL A 392 22.69 -12.13 -20.18
N GLY A 393 22.03 -13.29 -20.29
CA GLY A 393 21.01 -13.76 -19.35
C GLY A 393 19.80 -14.38 -20.05
N ASP A 394 18.73 -14.60 -19.31
CA ASP A 394 17.43 -14.96 -19.87
C ASP A 394 16.76 -13.71 -20.46
N TYR A 395 16.59 -13.68 -21.78
CA TYR A 395 15.92 -12.58 -22.48
C TYR A 395 14.80 -13.09 -23.37
N PHE A 396 13.75 -12.28 -23.45
CA PHE A 396 12.73 -12.40 -24.49
C PHE A 396 13.09 -11.46 -25.64
N TYR A 397 12.77 -11.85 -26.86
CA TYR A 397 12.88 -10.99 -28.03
C TYR A 397 11.49 -10.70 -28.57
N GLU A 398 11.30 -9.48 -29.08
CA GLU A 398 10.11 -9.07 -29.79
C GLU A 398 10.52 -8.66 -31.20
N LEU A 399 9.69 -9.01 -32.20
CA LEU A 399 9.87 -8.52 -33.56
C LEU A 399 9.55 -7.02 -33.58
N LYS A 400 10.45 -6.23 -34.16
CA LYS A 400 10.17 -4.81 -34.43
C LYS A 400 9.25 -4.75 -35.65
N TRP A 401 8.07 -4.11 -35.50
CA TRP A 401 7.08 -4.05 -36.58
C TRP A 401 7.18 -2.78 -37.43
N ASP A 402 8.17 -1.91 -37.15
CA ASP A 402 8.44 -0.65 -37.86
C ASP A 402 7.19 0.25 -38.02
N GLY A 403 6.38 0.33 -36.96
CA GLY A 403 5.14 1.10 -36.92
C GLY A 403 5.25 2.46 -36.24
N ILE A 404 4.10 3.01 -35.88
CA ILE A 404 4.01 4.28 -35.13
C ILE A 404 4.00 3.95 -33.64
N ARG A 405 5.05 4.35 -32.92
CA ARG A 405 5.07 4.25 -31.46
C ARG A 405 4.00 5.15 -30.85
N ALA A 406 3.14 4.58 -30.03
CA ALA A 406 2.03 5.29 -29.41
C ALA A 406 1.74 4.79 -27.99
N MET A 407 1.35 5.71 -27.12
CA MET A 407 0.82 5.39 -25.81
C MET A 407 -0.71 5.33 -25.92
N VAL A 408 -1.28 4.16 -25.67
CA VAL A 408 -2.73 3.94 -25.70
C VAL A 408 -3.24 3.97 -24.26
N VAL A 409 -4.09 4.94 -23.96
CA VAL A 409 -4.77 5.05 -22.66
C VAL A 409 -6.20 4.57 -22.84
N LEU A 410 -6.56 3.52 -22.11
CA LEU A 410 -7.90 3.01 -21.98
C LEU A 410 -8.52 3.55 -20.68
N GLU A 411 -9.65 4.24 -20.79
CA GLU A 411 -10.42 4.74 -19.65
C GLU A 411 -11.90 4.44 -19.86
N ASP A 412 -12.45 3.50 -19.09
CA ASP A 412 -13.85 3.04 -19.19
C ASP A 412 -14.30 2.73 -20.63
N GLY A 413 -13.47 1.99 -21.37
CA GLY A 413 -13.75 1.60 -22.75
C GLY A 413 -13.44 2.68 -23.80
N GLN A 414 -13.13 3.91 -23.39
CA GLN A 414 -12.66 4.97 -24.29
C GLN A 414 -11.16 4.85 -24.49
N ILE A 415 -10.70 5.03 -25.73
CA ILE A 415 -9.29 4.99 -26.09
C ILE A 415 -8.82 6.40 -26.43
N LYS A 416 -7.77 6.86 -25.76
CA LYS A 416 -6.93 7.97 -26.21
C LYS A 416 -5.58 7.44 -26.67
N ILE A 417 -5.05 8.05 -27.71
CA ILE A 417 -3.79 7.64 -28.34
C ILE A 417 -2.87 8.86 -28.36
N TYR A 418 -1.69 8.72 -27.76
CA TYR A 418 -0.67 9.75 -27.72
C TYR A 418 0.56 9.33 -28.52
N SER A 419 1.08 10.22 -29.36
CA SER A 419 2.35 10.01 -30.06
C SER A 419 3.54 9.97 -29.09
N ARG A 420 4.72 9.58 -29.60
CA ARG A 420 6.00 9.67 -28.87
C ARG A 420 6.27 11.06 -28.25
N ASN A 421 5.83 12.12 -28.92
CA ASN A 421 6.00 13.50 -28.45
C ASN A 421 4.81 13.97 -27.59
N GLN A 422 3.99 13.04 -27.09
CA GLN A 422 2.83 13.26 -26.21
C GLN A 422 1.67 14.06 -26.82
N ASN A 423 1.66 14.25 -28.14
CA ASN A 423 0.51 14.83 -28.82
C ASN A 423 -0.62 13.81 -28.91
N ASP A 424 -1.85 14.22 -28.60
CA ASP A 424 -3.07 13.42 -28.83
C ASP A 424 -3.31 13.26 -30.34
N ILE A 425 -3.20 12.02 -30.81
CA ILE A 425 -3.40 11.60 -32.20
C ILE A 425 -4.63 10.71 -32.36
N THR A 426 -5.50 10.63 -31.36
CA THR A 426 -6.66 9.73 -31.32
C THR A 426 -7.53 9.85 -32.58
N LYS A 427 -7.74 11.08 -33.06
CA LYS A 427 -8.57 11.36 -34.25
C LYS A 427 -7.98 10.82 -35.56
N GLN A 428 -6.69 10.49 -35.59
CA GLN A 428 -6.02 9.94 -36.76
C GLN A 428 -6.30 8.44 -36.94
N PHE A 429 -6.72 7.75 -35.87
CA PHE A 429 -6.99 6.31 -35.86
C PHE A 429 -8.39 5.98 -35.33
N PRO A 430 -9.46 6.45 -36.00
CA PRO A 430 -10.84 6.17 -35.58
C PRO A 430 -11.18 4.67 -35.52
N GLU A 431 -10.53 3.84 -36.34
CA GLU A 431 -10.70 2.38 -36.38
C GLU A 431 -10.21 1.67 -35.11
N LEU A 432 -9.31 2.30 -34.35
CA LEU A 432 -8.78 1.76 -33.10
C LEU A 432 -9.68 2.05 -31.88
N GLN A 433 -10.82 2.74 -32.07
CA GLN A 433 -11.80 3.03 -31.01
C GLN A 433 -12.67 1.81 -30.65
N ILE A 434 -12.02 0.71 -30.27
CA ILE A 434 -12.63 -0.59 -30.00
C ILE A 434 -12.30 -1.10 -28.60
N GLY A 435 -12.18 -0.20 -27.61
CA GLY A 435 -11.69 -0.47 -26.25
C GLY A 435 -12.21 -1.77 -25.62
N GLU A 436 -13.53 -1.89 -25.47
CA GLU A 436 -14.15 -3.07 -24.84
C GLU A 436 -13.95 -4.37 -25.63
N LYS A 437 -13.71 -4.31 -26.95
CA LYS A 437 -13.44 -5.48 -27.79
C LYS A 437 -11.97 -5.90 -27.76
N ALA A 438 -11.07 -4.92 -27.66
CA ALA A 438 -9.63 -5.14 -27.72
C ALA A 438 -9.02 -5.47 -26.35
N PHE A 439 -9.55 -4.90 -25.26
CA PHE A 439 -8.94 -5.01 -23.94
C PHE A 439 -9.80 -5.78 -22.95
N ARG A 440 -9.15 -6.67 -22.18
CA ARG A 440 -9.73 -7.33 -21.00
C ARG A 440 -9.47 -6.51 -19.72
N ALA A 441 -9.63 -5.21 -19.82
CA ALA A 441 -9.40 -4.25 -18.75
C ALA A 441 -10.41 -3.10 -18.86
N ASN A 442 -10.78 -2.49 -17.73
CA ASN A 442 -11.63 -1.29 -17.74
C ASN A 442 -10.79 -0.02 -17.93
N ASN A 443 -9.59 -0.01 -17.35
CA ASN A 443 -8.64 1.10 -17.41
C ASN A 443 -7.23 0.52 -17.61
N GLY A 444 -6.37 1.26 -18.31
CA GLY A 444 -4.98 0.86 -18.50
C GLY A 444 -4.19 1.83 -19.37
N VAL A 445 -2.87 1.80 -19.24
CA VAL A 445 -1.94 2.50 -20.13
C VAL A 445 -1.05 1.47 -20.80
N PHE A 446 -0.99 1.54 -22.12
CA PHE A 446 -0.31 0.56 -22.95
C PHE A 446 0.72 1.28 -23.81
N ASP A 447 2.00 1.00 -23.55
CA ASP A 447 3.06 1.37 -24.46
C ASP A 447 3.02 0.43 -25.66
N SER A 448 2.74 0.98 -26.84
CA SER A 448 2.28 0.21 -27.99
C SER A 448 2.89 0.70 -29.31
N GLU A 449 2.76 -0.13 -30.34
CA GLU A 449 3.11 0.19 -31.71
C GLU A 449 1.88 -0.01 -32.61
N ILE A 450 1.51 1.03 -33.35
CA ILE A 450 0.40 0.98 -34.31
C ILE A 450 0.99 0.57 -35.66
N VAL A 451 0.46 -0.52 -36.21
CA VAL A 451 0.94 -1.14 -37.44
C VAL A 451 -0.22 -1.35 -38.42
N CYS A 452 0.08 -1.30 -39.71
CA CYS A 452 -0.84 -1.72 -40.75
C CYS A 452 -0.43 -3.13 -41.19
N LEU A 453 -1.38 -4.07 -41.17
CA LEU A 453 -1.11 -5.45 -41.58
C LEU A 453 -1.80 -5.75 -42.92
N ASP A 454 -1.14 -6.54 -43.77
CA ASP A 454 -1.73 -7.10 -44.98
C ASP A 454 -2.74 -8.23 -44.66
N LYS A 455 -3.32 -8.84 -45.71
CA LYS A 455 -4.32 -9.90 -45.55
C LYS A 455 -3.76 -11.17 -44.92
N GLU A 456 -2.45 -11.36 -44.99
CA GLU A 456 -1.72 -12.48 -44.41
C GLU A 456 -1.20 -12.15 -43.00
N GLY A 457 -1.46 -10.96 -42.47
CA GLY A 457 -1.07 -10.52 -41.13
C GLY A 457 0.37 -9.99 -41.04
N ARG A 458 1.01 -9.67 -42.18
CA ARG A 458 2.37 -9.12 -42.22
C ARG A 458 2.32 -7.59 -42.17
N PRO A 459 3.26 -6.92 -41.47
CA PRO A 459 3.34 -5.47 -41.46
C PRO A 459 3.66 -4.97 -42.87
N PHE A 460 3.01 -3.86 -43.23
CA PHE A 460 3.14 -3.20 -44.54
C PHE A 460 4.46 -2.46 -44.72
#